data_AF-A0A1R4H3R2-F1
#
_entry.id   AF-A0A1R4H3R2-F1
#
_cell.length_a   1.000
_cell.length_b   1.000
_cell.length_c   1.000
_cell.angle_alpha   90.00
_cell.angle_beta   90.00
_cell.angle_gamma   90.00
#
_symmetry.space_group_name_H-M   'P 1'
#
loop_
_entity.id
_entity.type
_entity.pdbx_description
1 polymer ?
#
loop_
_entity_poly.entity_id
_entity_poly.type
_entity_poly.pdbx_seq_one_letter_code
_entity_poly.pdbx_strand_id
1 'polypeptide(L)'
;MPQVKISPRARTDLIRLYTFLAEKDERVAIKAIDTIEAAFIPLTHLPMIGRVVEESLRELAIDFGRSGYFALYDFDQDIDTVVILAIRHQRENDYK
;
A
#
# COMPACT_ATOMS: atom_id res chain seq x y z
N MET A 1 15.40 -11.79 -3.52
CA MET A 1 13.93 -11.70 -3.49
C MET A 1 13.67 -10.62 -2.49
N PRO A 2 13.28 -9.42 -2.93
CA PRO A 2 13.21 -8.29 -2.04
C PRO A 2 12.40 -8.59 -0.78
N GLN A 3 12.93 -8.22 0.38
CA GLN A 3 12.16 -8.25 1.61
C GLN A 3 11.16 -7.11 1.61
N VAL A 4 9.88 -7.39 1.83
CA VAL A 4 8.86 -6.33 1.99
C VAL A 4 8.71 -6.00 3.47
N LYS A 5 8.89 -4.73 3.82
CA LYS A 5 8.69 -4.19 5.17
C LYS A 5 7.60 -3.14 5.16
N ILE A 6 6.75 -3.16 6.17
CA ILE A 6 5.71 -2.13 6.36
C ILE A 6 6.20 -1.17 7.43
N SER A 7 6.31 0.11 7.07
CA SER A 7 6.69 1.16 8.02
C SER A 7 5.64 1.32 9.14
N PRO A 8 5.99 1.91 10.29
CA PRO A 8 5.02 2.21 11.34
C PRO A 8 3.85 3.07 10.83
N ARG A 9 4.12 4.04 9.95
CA ARG A 9 3.09 4.89 9.33
C ARG A 9 2.12 4.07 8.50
N ALA A 10 2.62 3.26 7.56
CA ALA A 10 1.77 2.40 6.73
C ALA A 10 0.95 1.41 7.57
N ARG A 11 1.50 0.91 8.68
CA ARG A 11 0.74 0.07 9.62
C ARG A 11 -0.40 0.86 10.28
N THR A 12 -0.16 2.10 10.69
CA THR A 12 -1.22 2.99 11.21
C THR A 12 -2.29 3.26 10.15
N ASP A 13 -1.90 3.45 8.89
CA ASP A 13 -2.82 3.67 7.78
C ASP A 13 -3.75 2.45 7.60
N LEU A 14 -3.22 1.21 7.64
CA LEU A 14 -4.04 -0.01 7.61
C LEU A 14 -5.05 -0.09 8.75
N ILE A 15 -4.63 0.24 9.97
CA ILE A 15 -5.52 0.22 11.15
C ILE A 15 -6.66 1.23 10.97
N ARG A 16 -6.33 2.46 10.57
CA ARG A 16 -7.32 3.52 10.32
C ARG A 16 -8.31 3.11 9.23
N LEU A 17 -7.80 2.52 8.15
CA LEU A 17 -8.61 2.02 7.05
C LEU A 17 -9.58 0.92 7.52
N TYR A 18 -9.07 -0.06 8.26
CA TYR A 18 -9.90 -1.13 8.82
C TYR A 18 -11.01 -0.54 9.70
N THR A 19 -10.66 0.33 10.65
CA THR A 19 -11.63 0.95 11.57
C THR A 19 -12.71 1.71 10.79
N PHE A 20 -12.33 2.53 9.81
CA PHE A 20 -13.27 3.30 9.00
C PHE A 20 -14.26 2.42 8.22
N LEU A 21 -13.79 1.32 7.63
CA LEU A 21 -14.66 0.40 6.89
C LEU A 21 -15.52 -0.46 7.82
N ALA A 22 -14.96 -0.89 8.95
CA ALA A 22 -15.64 -1.77 9.91
C ALA A 22 -16.81 -1.08 10.61
N GLU A 23 -16.80 0.25 10.72
CA GLU A 23 -17.97 1.03 11.18
C GLU A 23 -19.23 0.79 10.32
N LYS A 24 -19.06 0.40 9.05
CA LYS A 24 -20.17 0.13 8.12
C LYS A 24 -20.35 -1.35 7.86
N ASP A 25 -19.27 -2.06 7.54
CA ASP A 25 -19.29 -3.49 7.25
C ASP A 25 -17.89 -4.09 7.52
N GLU A 26 -17.80 -4.87 8.59
CA GLU A 26 -16.56 -5.55 9.00
C GLU A 26 -16.03 -6.51 7.92
N ARG A 27 -16.89 -7.17 7.15
CA ARG A 27 -16.46 -8.09 6.09
C ARG A 27 -15.78 -7.34 4.95
N VAL A 28 -16.26 -6.14 4.65
CA VAL A 28 -15.62 -5.25 3.67
C VAL A 28 -14.27 -4.77 4.19
N ALA A 29 -14.16 -4.46 5.49
CA ALA A 29 -12.90 -4.06 6.11
C ALA A 29 -11.83 -5.16 6.00
N ILE A 30 -12.17 -6.39 6.38
CA ILE A 30 -11.27 -7.55 6.26
C ILE A 30 -10.82 -7.73 4.82
N LYS A 31 -11.76 -7.75 3.88
CA LYS A 31 -11.45 -7.91 2.46
C LYS A 31 -10.54 -6.81 1.91
N ALA A 32 -10.67 -5.58 2.40
CA ALA A 32 -9.81 -4.47 1.99
C ALA A 32 -8.36 -4.70 2.44
N ILE A 33 -8.16 -5.09 3.70
CA ILE A 33 -6.82 -5.37 4.24
C ILE A 33 -6.19 -6.55 3.51
N ASP A 34 -6.92 -7.66 3.33
CA ASP A 34 -6.42 -8.83 2.60
C ASP A 34 -5.99 -8.48 1.17
N THR A 35 -6.78 -7.63 0.49
CA THR A 35 -6.48 -7.19 -0.89
C THR A 35 -5.21 -6.34 -0.92
N ILE A 36 -5.03 -5.44 0.04
CA ILE A 36 -3.85 -4.58 0.14
C ILE A 36 -2.59 -5.40 0.44
N GLU A 37 -2.66 -6.30 1.42
CA GLU A 37 -1.52 -7.16 1.77
C GLU A 37 -1.15 -8.11 0.63
N ALA A 38 -2.14 -8.67 -0.08
CA ALA A 38 -1.90 -9.50 -1.25
C ALA A 38 -1.21 -8.73 -2.39
N ALA A 39 -1.50 -7.43 -2.54
CA ALA A 39 -0.85 -6.58 -3.52
C ALA A 39 0.65 -6.35 -3.22
N PHE A 40 1.11 -6.60 -2.00
CA PHE A 40 2.53 -6.51 -1.66
C PHE A 40 3.34 -7.74 -2.07
N ILE A 41 2.69 -8.90 -2.28
CA ILE A 41 3.36 -10.15 -2.64
C ILE A 41 4.18 -10.01 -3.94
N PRO A 42 3.65 -9.45 -5.04
CA PRO A 42 4.43 -9.26 -6.26
C PRO A 42 5.72 -8.43 -6.09
N LEU A 43 5.81 -7.58 -5.07
CA LEU A 43 6.99 -6.73 -4.82
C LEU A 43 8.23 -7.55 -4.40
N THR A 44 8.06 -8.80 -3.97
CA THR A 44 9.17 -9.73 -3.68
C THR A 44 9.87 -10.27 -4.93
N HIS A 45 9.29 -10.04 -6.11
CA HIS A 45 9.82 -10.48 -7.40
C HIS A 45 9.92 -9.35 -8.41
N LEU A 46 9.00 -8.39 -8.35
CA LEU A 46 8.88 -7.28 -9.28
C LEU A 46 8.79 -5.94 -8.51
N PRO A 47 9.84 -5.52 -7.79
CA PRO A 47 9.79 -4.31 -6.96
C PRO A 47 9.65 -3.02 -7.79
N MET A 48 9.83 -3.08 -9.11
CA MET A 48 9.79 -1.92 -10.00
C MET A 48 8.42 -1.71 -10.70
N ILE A 49 7.39 -2.47 -10.33
CA ILE A 49 6.06 -2.43 -11.00
C ILE A 49 5.26 -1.16 -10.70
N GLY A 50 5.53 -0.53 -9.56
CA GLY A 50 4.88 0.72 -9.18
C GLY A 50 5.30 1.87 -10.09
N ARG A 51 4.36 2.81 -10.26
CA ARG A 51 4.58 4.06 -11.00
C ARG A 51 5.54 4.95 -10.20
N VAL A 52 6.60 5.43 -10.83
CA VAL A 52 7.51 6.40 -10.20
C VAL A 52 6.78 7.72 -9.98
N VAL A 53 6.87 8.28 -8.77
CA VAL A 53 6.22 9.55 -8.42
C VAL A 53 7.21 10.65 -8.04
N GLU A 54 8.29 10.32 -7.34
CA GLU A 54 9.33 11.26 -6.93
C GLU A 54 10.63 10.48 -6.65
N GLU A 55 11.74 10.89 -7.26
CA GLU A 55 13.04 10.20 -7.11
C GLU A 55 12.93 8.66 -7.23
N SER A 56 13.19 7.93 -6.14
CA SER A 56 13.08 6.47 -6.05
C SER A 56 11.69 5.97 -5.59
N LEU A 57 10.81 6.88 -5.15
CA LEU A 57 9.48 6.56 -4.64
C LEU A 57 8.54 6.09 -5.74
N ARG A 58 7.77 5.08 -5.40
CA ARG A 58 6.84 4.39 -6.29
C ARG A 58 5.47 4.26 -5.67
N GLU A 59 4.44 4.38 -6.49
CA GLU A 59 3.07 4.09 -6.12
C GLU A 59 2.61 2.79 -6.76
N LEU A 60 2.13 1.86 -5.93
CA LEU A 60 1.42 0.68 -6.37
C LEU A 60 -0.08 0.95 -6.33
N ALA A 61 -0.74 0.85 -7.49
CA ALA A 61 -2.20 0.87 -7.58
C ALA A 61 -2.79 -0.46 -7.08
N ILE A 62 -3.77 -0.38 -6.19
CA ILE A 62 -4.45 -1.54 -5.61
C ILE A 62 -5.95 -1.39 -5.84
N ASP A 63 -6.49 -2.25 -6.69
CA ASP A 63 -7.91 -2.20 -7.03
C ASP A 63 -8.78 -2.77 -5.90
N PHE A 64 -9.68 -1.93 -5.37
CA PHE A 64 -10.65 -2.34 -4.37
C PHE A 64 -11.89 -1.44 -4.40
N GLY A 65 -13.08 -2.03 -4.43
CA GLY A 65 -14.32 -1.25 -4.48
C GLY A 65 -14.40 -0.35 -5.73
N ARG A 66 -14.81 0.92 -5.55
CA ARG A 66 -15.02 1.85 -6.67
C ARG A 66 -13.78 2.66 -7.05
N SER A 67 -12.83 2.82 -6.13
CA SER A 67 -11.69 3.72 -6.32
C SER A 67 -10.37 3.18 -5.82
N GLY A 68 -10.30 2.02 -5.17
CA GLY A 68 -9.02 1.43 -4.77
C GLY A 68 -8.17 2.24 -3.80
N TYR A 69 -6.93 1.79 -3.66
CA TYR A 69 -5.90 2.38 -2.83
C TYR A 69 -4.60 2.57 -3.62
N PHE A 70 -3.72 3.42 -3.09
CA PHE A 70 -2.31 3.49 -3.46
C PHE A 70 -1.46 3.13 -2.26
N ALA A 71 -0.46 2.29 -2.48
CA ALA A 71 0.64 2.09 -1.54
C ALA A 71 1.88 2.83 -2.07
N LEU A 72 2.34 3.82 -1.32
CA LEU A 72 3.61 4.48 -1.57
C LEU A 72 4.72 3.61 -0.98
N TYR A 73 5.73 3.31 -1.77
CA TYR A 73 6.86 2.52 -1.33
C TYR A 73 8.17 3.01 -1.94
N ASP A 74 9.26 2.66 -1.29
CA ASP A 74 10.62 2.81 -1.80
C ASP A 74 11.24 1.43 -1.99
N PHE A 75 12.11 1.29 -2.98
CA PHE A 75 12.89 0.07 -3.20
C PHE A 75 14.38 0.39 -3.10
N ASP A 76 14.97 -0.04 -2.00
CA ASP A 76 16.39 0.02 -1.76
C ASP A 76 17.08 -1.17 -2.46
N GLN A 77 17.80 -0.85 -3.54
CA GLN A 77 18.51 -1.84 -4.36
C GLN A 77 19.75 -2.41 -3.67
N ASP A 78 20.37 -1.66 -2.77
CA ASP A 78 21.62 -2.06 -2.13
C ASP A 78 21.39 -3.19 -1.11
N ILE A 79 20.22 -3.18 -0.46
CA ILE A 79 19.83 -4.19 0.54
C ILE A 79 18.62 -5.05 0.12
N ASP A 80 18.22 -5.01 -1.14
CA ASP A 80 17.08 -5.76 -1.71
C ASP A 80 15.84 -5.66 -0.82
N THR A 81 15.42 -4.44 -0.47
CA THR A 81 14.31 -4.20 0.48
C THR A 81 13.29 -3.23 -0.08
N VAL A 82 12.03 -3.63 -0.08
CA VAL A 82 10.89 -2.76 -0.36
C VAL A 82 10.30 -2.28 0.95
N VAL A 83 10.18 -0.97 1.12
CA VAL A 83 9.58 -0.36 2.32
C VAL A 83 8.26 0.30 1.93
N ILE A 84 7.15 -0.22 2.43
CA ILE A 84 5.84 0.42 2.31
C ILE A 84 5.77 1.61 3.28
N LEU A 85 5.70 2.82 2.74
CA LEU A 85 5.81 4.08 3.47
C LEU A 85 4.45 4.61 3.92
N ALA A 86 3.44 4.50 3.06
CA ALA A 86 2.08 4.97 3.36
C ALA A 86 1.05 4.24 2.49
N ILE A 87 -0.18 4.18 2.97
CA ILE A 87 -1.31 3.60 2.24
C ILE A 87 -2.45 4.61 2.27
N ARG A 88 -3.00 4.93 1.10
CA ARG A 88 -4.02 5.98 0.94
C ARG A 88 -5.11 5.53 0.00
N HIS A 89 -6.32 6.04 0.18
CA HIS A 89 -7.41 5.80 -0.77
C HIS A 89 -7.20 6.67 -2.02
N GLN A 90 -7.46 6.18 -3.24
CA GLN A 90 -7.11 6.97 -4.45
C GLN A 90 -7.87 8.29 -4.58
N ARG A 91 -8.98 8.46 -3.83
CA ARG A 91 -9.75 9.71 -3.77
C ARG A 91 -9.33 10.64 -2.62
N GLU A 92 -8.48 10.18 -1.70
CA GLU A 92 -7.85 11.06 -0.71
C GLU A 92 -6.80 11.88 -1.45
N ASN A 93 -7.25 13.02 -1.96
CA ASN A 93 -6.49 13.89 -2.83
C ASN A 93 -5.54 14.77 -1.99
N ASP A 94 -4.58 14.15 -1.30
CA ASP A 94 -3.60 14.85 -0.47
C ASP A 94 -2.24 14.91 -1.19
N TYR A 95 -2.23 15.65 -2.29
CA TYR A 95 -1.04 16.32 -2.85
C TYR A 95 -1.38 17.80 -3.05
N LYS A 96 -1.07 18.59 -2.03
CA LYS A 96 -0.72 20.00 -2.12
C LYS A 96 0.63 20.19 -1.45
#